data_AF-M5EVM9-F1
#
_entry.id   AF-M5EVM9-F1
#
_cell.length_a   1.000
_cell.length_b   1.000
_cell.length_c   1.000
_cell.angle_alpha   90.00
_cell.angle_beta   90.00
_cell.angle_gamma   90.00
#
_symmetry.space_group_name_H-M   'P 1'
#
loop_
_entity.id
_entity.type
_entity.pdbx_description
1 polymer ?
#
loop_
_entity_poly.entity_id
_entity_poly.type
_entity_poly.pdbx_seq_one_letter_code
_entity_poly.pdbx_strand_id
1 'polypeptide(L)'
;MWKGRFFRLDDHIERFQASMRGLRMSLPYSSAEIAEILMECVRRSGLRDAYVQMICTRGVPPHGTRDPRLCENRFYVFAQPFVWIANDE
;
A
#
# COMPACT_ATOMS: atom_id res chain seq x y z
N MET A 1 10.99 -4.83 3.02
CA MET A 1 11.39 -5.60 4.22
C MET A 1 12.75 -6.20 3.97
N TRP A 2 13.62 -6.14 4.97
CA TRP A 2 14.95 -6.74 4.95
C TRP A 2 15.18 -7.51 6.24
N LYS A 3 15.63 -8.77 6.15
CA LYS A 3 15.87 -9.67 7.29
C LYS A 3 14.70 -9.73 8.28
N GLY A 4 13.47 -9.75 7.77
CA GLY A 4 12.25 -9.83 8.57
C GLY A 4 11.78 -8.52 9.19
N ARG A 5 12.40 -7.37 8.85
CA ARG A 5 12.07 -6.06 9.40
C ARG A 5 11.64 -5.10 8.30
N PHE A 6 10.56 -4.36 8.53
CA PHE A 6 10.24 -3.24 7.67
C PHE A 6 11.27 -2.12 7.87
N PHE A 7 11.62 -1.46 6.76
CA PHE A 7 12.49 -0.29 6.78
C PHE A 7 11.62 0.95 6.62
N ARG A 8 11.66 1.86 7.60
CA ARG A 8 10.96 3.17 7.57
C ARG A 8 9.47 3.08 7.23
N LEU A 9 8.76 2.07 7.76
CA LEU A 9 7.35 1.82 7.43
C LEU A 9 6.47 3.05 7.68
N ASP A 10 6.63 3.69 8.84
CA ASP A 10 5.83 4.85 9.22
C ASP A 10 5.99 6.01 8.23
N ASP A 11 7.23 6.31 7.80
CA ASP A 11 7.49 7.33 6.79
C ASP A 11 6.82 7.01 5.44
N HIS A 12 6.80 5.72 5.06
CA HIS A 12 6.12 5.27 3.84
C HIS A 12 4.59 5.42 3.95
N ILE A 13 4.01 5.13 5.11
CA ILE A 13 2.57 5.29 5.38
C ILE A 13 2.20 6.76 5.42
N GLU A 14 2.99 7.60 6.09
CA GLU A 14 2.77 9.05 6.13
C GLU A 14 2.79 9.64 4.71
N ARG A 15 3.80 9.28 3.92
CA ARG A 15 3.89 9.71 2.52
C ARG A 15 2.70 9.23 1.70
N PHE A 16 2.29 7.97 1.88
CA PHE A 16 1.12 7.41 1.19
C PHE A 16 -0.16 8.20 1.51
N GLN A 17 -0.40 8.51 2.79
CA GLN A 17 -1.54 9.34 3.18
C GLN A 17 -1.45 10.76 2.64
N ALA A 18 -0.26 11.37 2.61
CA ALA A 18 -0.06 12.67 1.99
C ALA A 18 -0.40 12.66 0.48
N SER A 19 0.03 11.62 -0.25
CA SER A 19 -0.35 11.43 -1.65
C SER A 19 -1.86 11.25 -1.83
N MET A 20 -2.51 10.45 -0.98
CA MET A 20 -3.97 10.30 -1.02
C MET A 20 -4.69 11.63 -0.79
N ARG A 21 -4.26 12.43 0.20
CA ARG A 21 -4.80 13.78 0.45
C ARG A 21 -4.65 14.68 -0.78
N GLY A 22 -3.47 14.72 -1.38
CA GLY A 22 -3.22 15.51 -2.60
C GLY A 22 -4.12 15.10 -3.77
N LEU A 23 -4.47 13.82 -3.86
CA LEU A 23 -5.38 13.28 -4.86
C LEU A 23 -6.86 13.30 -4.43
N ARG A 24 -7.21 13.80 -3.25
CA ARG A 24 -8.58 13.76 -2.70
C ARG A 24 -9.13 12.32 -2.65
N MET A 25 -8.33 11.40 -2.13
CA MET A 25 -8.70 10.01 -1.86
C MET A 25 -8.70 9.76 -0.35
N SER A 26 -9.50 8.79 0.09
CA SER A 26 -9.62 8.40 1.49
C SER A 26 -9.85 6.90 1.63
N LEU A 27 -9.31 6.31 2.68
CA LEU A 27 -9.54 4.92 3.06
C LEU A 27 -10.10 4.88 4.49
N PRO A 28 -10.89 3.86 4.86
CA PRO A 28 -11.45 3.71 6.20
C PRO A 28 -10.45 3.07 7.18
N TYR A 29 -9.14 3.32 6.99
CA TYR A 29 -8.08 2.70 7.80
C TYR A 29 -7.18 3.78 8.37
N SER A 30 -6.88 3.67 9.65
CA SER A 30 -5.83 4.40 10.34
C SER A 30 -4.43 3.98 9.87
N SER A 31 -3.41 4.77 10.20
CA SER A 31 -2.02 4.42 9.92
C SER A 31 -1.62 3.07 10.55
N ALA A 32 -2.10 2.81 11.77
CA ALA A 32 -1.85 1.56 12.47
C ALA A 32 -2.50 0.36 11.76
N GLU A 33 -3.76 0.48 11.33
CA GLU A 33 -4.44 -0.58 10.58
C GLU A 33 -3.78 -0.85 9.23
N ILE A 34 -3.30 0.20 8.53
CA ILE A 34 -2.53 0.04 7.29
C ILE A 34 -1.24 -0.75 7.57
N ALA A 35 -0.51 -0.41 8.65
CA ALA A 35 0.69 -1.14 9.04
C ALA A 35 0.39 -2.61 9.34
N GLU A 36 -0.67 -2.91 10.11
CA GLU A 36 -1.09 -4.28 10.41
C GLU A 36 -1.46 -5.06 9.14
N ILE A 37 -2.19 -4.46 8.19
CA ILE A 37 -2.52 -5.11 6.91
C ILE A 37 -1.24 -5.46 6.12
N LEU A 38 -0.26 -4.55 6.08
CA LEU A 38 1.02 -4.77 5.40
C LEU A 38 1.82 -5.89 6.07
N MET A 39 1.88 -5.90 7.40
CA MET A 39 2.54 -6.94 8.17
C MET A 39 1.87 -8.30 7.97
N GLU A 40 0.54 -8.36 7.99
CA GLU A 40 -0.22 -9.59 7.75
C GLU A 40 0.00 -10.13 6.34
N CYS A 41 0.05 -9.26 5.33
CA CYS A 41 0.34 -9.65 3.95
C CYS A 41 1.70 -10.34 3.84
N VAL A 42 2.75 -9.78 4.47
CA VAL A 42 4.09 -10.39 4.48
C VAL A 42 4.13 -11.65 5.34
N ARG A 43 3.45 -11.66 6.49
CA ARG A 43 3.39 -12.83 7.37
C ARG A 43 2.79 -14.04 6.65
N ARG A 44 1.74 -13.84 5.86
CA ARG A 44 1.11 -14.89 5.05
C ARG A 44 1.99 -15.39 3.90
N SER A 45 2.88 -14.56 3.36
CA SER A 45 3.78 -14.99 2.28
C SER A 45 5.01 -15.76 2.78
N GLY A 46 5.36 -15.64 4.08
CA GLY A 46 6.55 -16.27 4.66
C GLY A 46 7.87 -15.62 4.23
N LEU A 47 7.82 -14.50 3.50
CA LEU A 47 9.01 -13.80 3.02
C LEU A 47 9.75 -13.10 4.17
N ARG A 48 11.08 -13.14 4.12
CA ARG A 48 11.98 -12.42 5.05
C ARG A 48 12.59 -11.18 4.39
N ASP A 49 12.76 -11.23 3.08
CA ASP A 49 13.24 -10.14 2.24
C ASP A 49 12.21 -9.93 1.14
N ALA A 50 11.56 -8.76 1.17
CA ALA A 50 10.39 -8.51 0.33
C ALA A 50 10.30 -7.06 -0.11
N TYR A 51 9.90 -6.87 -1.36
CA TYR A 51 9.25 -5.63 -1.77
C TYR A 51 7.77 -5.70 -1.39
N VAL A 52 7.29 -4.67 -0.69
CA VAL A 52 5.91 -4.61 -0.20
C VAL A 52 5.28 -3.34 -0.77
N GLN A 53 4.17 -3.49 -1.47
CA GLN A 53 3.49 -2.38 -2.11
C GLN A 53 2.09 -2.22 -1.53
N MET A 54 1.72 -0.96 -1.28
CA MET A 54 0.37 -0.54 -0.93
C MET A 54 -0.15 0.40 -2.01
N ILE A 55 -1.39 0.20 -2.45
CA ILE A 55 -1.99 0.90 -3.59
C ILE A 55 -3.39 1.37 -3.16
N CYS A 56 -3.69 2.64 -3.42
CA CYS A 56 -5.05 3.17 -3.37
C CYS A 56 -5.47 3.57 -4.79
N THR A 57 -6.58 3.03 -5.26
CA THR A 57 -7.17 3.43 -6.54
C THR A 57 -8.45 4.23 -6.31
N ARG A 58 -8.83 5.04 -7.31
CA ARG A 58 -10.08 5.80 -7.28
C ARG A 58 -11.30 4.90 -7.11
N GLY A 59 -11.25 3.69 -7.65
CA GLY A 59 -12.38 2.78 -7.77
C GLY A 59 -13.26 3.06 -8.97
N VAL A 60 -14.44 2.45 -8.97
CA VAL A 60 -15.41 2.49 -10.08
C VAL A 60 -16.59 3.37 -9.65
N PRO A 61 -17.06 4.29 -10.51
CA PRO A 61 -18.25 5.10 -10.19
C PRO A 61 -19.53 4.25 -10.28
N PRO A 62 -20.62 4.69 -9.63
CA PRO A 62 -21.95 4.10 -9.84
C PRO A 62 -22.37 4.12 -11.31
N HIS A 63 -23.27 3.22 -11.68
CA HIS A 63 -23.82 3.19 -13.04
C HIS A 63 -24.48 4.53 -13.40
N GLY A 64 -24.26 4.99 -14.64
CA GLY A 64 -24.86 6.22 -15.16
C GLY A 64 -24.09 7.51 -14.87
N THR A 65 -22.94 7.45 -14.19
CA THR A 65 -22.08 8.62 -13.95
C THR A 65 -20.60 8.30 -14.19
N ARG A 66 -19.82 9.33 -14.53
CA ARG A 66 -18.36 9.29 -14.60
C ARG A 66 -17.71 10.21 -13.56
N ASP A 67 -18.49 10.71 -12.61
CA ASP A 67 -18.00 11.61 -11.58
C ASP A 67 -17.06 10.87 -10.62
N PRO A 68 -15.76 11.21 -10.57
CA PRO A 68 -14.79 10.53 -9.73
C PRO A 68 -15.06 10.73 -8.22
N ARG A 69 -15.85 11.73 -7.83
CA ARG A 69 -16.20 11.99 -6.42
C ARG A 69 -17.15 10.95 -5.85
N LEU A 70 -17.84 10.22 -6.72
CA LEU A 70 -18.79 9.17 -6.34
C LEU A 70 -18.13 7.79 -6.33
N CYS A 71 -16.86 7.67 -6.70
CA CYS A 71 -16.15 6.40 -6.66
C CYS A 71 -15.74 6.03 -5.23
N GLU A 72 -15.91 4.75 -4.88
CA GLU A 72 -15.37 4.18 -3.66
C GLU A 72 -13.90 3.79 -3.85
N ASN A 73 -13.00 4.40 -3.09
CA ASN A 73 -11.57 4.09 -3.21
C ASN A 73 -11.28 2.65 -2.77
N ARG A 74 -10.34 2.00 -3.47
CA ARG A 74 -9.99 0.60 -3.22
C ARG A 74 -8.54 0.51 -2.74
N PHE A 75 -8.33 -0.30 -1.70
CA PHE A 75 -7.01 -0.55 -1.13
C PHE A 75 -6.51 -1.93 -1.53
N TYR A 76 -5.32 -2.01 -2.10
CA TYR A 76 -4.66 -3.25 -2.47
C TYR A 76 -3.27 -3.28 -1.85
N VAL A 77 -2.87 -4.47 -1.40
CA VAL A 77 -1.54 -4.72 -0.84
C VAL A 77 -1.03 -6.03 -1.40
N PHE A 78 0.25 -6.06 -1.76
CA PHE A 78 0.93 -7.31 -2.06
C PHE A 78 2.38 -7.27 -1.57
N ALA A 79 2.94 -8.46 -1.40
CA ALA A 79 4.35 -8.68 -1.14
C ALA A 79 4.92 -9.62 -2.20
N GLN A 80 6.13 -9.33 -2.67
CA GLN A 80 6.90 -10.18 -3.56
C GLN A 80 8.34 -10.28 -3.05
N PRO A 81 9.13 -11.29 -3.48
CA PRO A 81 10.55 -11.35 -3.15
C PRO A 81 11.26 -10.02 -3.42
N PHE A 82 12.28 -9.70 -2.62
CA PHE A 82 13.02 -8.45 -2.79
C PHE A 82 13.58 -8.33 -4.21
N VAL A 83 13.37 -7.18 -4.83
CA VAL A 83 13.79 -6.91 -6.22
C VAL A 83 15.15 -6.23 -6.20
N TRP A 84 16.09 -6.83 -6.91
CA TRP A 84 17.44 -6.28 -7.13
C TRP A 84 17.51 -5.64 -8.51
N ILE A 85 17.91 -4.38 -8.55
CA ILE A 85 18.06 -3.63 -9.82
C ILE A 85 19.49 -3.78 -10.36
N ALA A 86 20.44 -4.13 -9.50
CA ALA A 86 21.82 -4.47 -9.83
C ALA A 86 22.24 -5.74 -9.08
N ASN A 87 23.24 -6.42 -9.61
CA ASN A 87 23.97 -7.48 -8.91
C ASN A 87 24.95 -6.88 -7.89
N ASP A 88 25.64 -7.75 -7.15
CA ASP A 88 26.61 -7.35 -6.11
C ASP A 88 27.92 -6.78 -6.68
N GLU A 89 28.11 -6.83 -8.01
CA GLU A 89 29.27 -6.31 -8.76
C GLU A 89 29.01 -4.92 -9.32
#